data_AF-E0IFA1-F1
#
_entry.id   AF-E0IFA1-F1
#
_cell.length_a   1.000
_cell.length_b   1.000
_cell.length_c   1.000
_cell.angle_alpha   90.00
_cell.angle_beta   90.00
_cell.angle_gamma   90.00
#
_symmetry.space_group_name_H-M   'P 1'
#
loop_
_entity.id
_entity.type
_entity.pdbx_description
1 polymer ?
#
loop_
_entity_poly.entity_id
_entity_poly.type
_entity_poly.pdbx_seq_one_letter_code
_entity_poly.pdbx_strand_id
1 'polypeptide(L)'
;MPDRTAHSMEVAFGVVASQYPQGTFQTVTTDRGKEFACYLNMEAFHSVKVYFADPYSSWQRGSNENANGLLREFFPKGHDFAEVTDEQLADAIRLINNRPRKCLSWKSAHEAFMNEVSHLA
;
A
#
# COMPACT_ATOMS: atom_id res chain seq x y z
N MET A 1 7.97 2.83 9.71
CA MET A 1 7.46 1.71 10.53
C MET A 1 8.66 1.07 11.22
N PRO A 2 8.73 1.07 12.57
CA PRO A 2 9.95 0.73 13.29
C PRO A 2 10.25 -0.77 13.36
N ASP A 3 9.24 -1.63 13.27
CA ASP A 3 9.38 -3.10 13.30
C ASP A 3 8.22 -3.78 12.58
N ARG A 4 8.24 -5.12 12.49
CA ARG A 4 7.19 -5.95 11.86
C ARG A 4 6.10 -6.42 12.82
N THR A 5 5.77 -5.64 13.84
CA THR A 5 4.69 -5.98 14.78
C THR A 5 3.32 -5.52 14.28
N ALA A 6 2.26 -6.14 14.82
CA ALA A 6 0.90 -5.75 14.50
C ALA A 6 0.58 -4.31 14.94
N HIS A 7 1.13 -3.86 16.07
CA HIS A 7 0.95 -2.49 16.54
C HIS A 7 1.59 -1.47 15.59
N SER A 8 2.84 -1.71 15.16
CA SER A 8 3.51 -0.85 14.19
C SER A 8 2.77 -0.76 12.85
N MET A 9 2.15 -1.86 12.41
CA MET A 9 1.30 -1.87 11.22
C MET A 9 0.01 -1.06 11.39
N GLU A 10 -0.67 -1.20 12.53
CA GLU A 10 -1.87 -0.43 12.85
C GLU A 10 -1.58 1.08 12.83
N VAL A 11 -0.50 1.51 13.49
CA VAL A 11 -0.06 2.91 13.49
C VAL A 11 0.29 3.38 12.08
N ALA A 12 1.04 2.59 11.31
CA ALA A 12 1.39 2.93 9.94
C ALA A 12 0.15 3.09 9.04
N PHE A 13 -0.82 2.19 9.18
CA PHE A 13 -2.08 2.29 8.46
C PHE A 13 -2.87 3.55 8.87
N GLY A 14 -2.95 3.85 10.17
CA GLY A 14 -3.63 5.05 10.66
C GLY A 14 -3.00 6.35 10.16
N VAL A 15 -1.67 6.41 10.07
CA VAL A 15 -0.96 7.54 9.46
C VAL A 15 -1.33 7.71 8.00
N VAL A 16 -1.42 6.62 7.22
CA VAL A 16 -1.85 6.70 5.81
C VAL A 16 -3.33 7.06 5.69
N ALA A 17 -4.20 6.44 6.47
CA ALA A 17 -5.64 6.68 6.44
C ALA A 17 -5.99 8.14 6.78
N SER A 18 -5.28 8.75 7.72
CA SER A 18 -5.52 10.15 8.11
C SER A 18 -5.10 11.19 7.06
N GLN A 19 -4.35 10.80 6.02
CA GLN A 19 -3.97 11.68 4.92
C GLN A 19 -5.09 11.88 3.89
N TYR A 20 -6.18 11.11 3.97
CA TYR A 20 -7.25 11.12 2.98
C TYR A 20 -8.64 11.24 3.63
N PRO A 21 -9.66 11.70 2.89
CA PRO A 21 -11.04 11.76 3.39
C PRO A 21 -11.56 10.40 3.85
N GLN A 22 -12.50 10.41 4.80
CA GLN A 22 -13.18 9.19 5.23
C GLN A 22 -13.87 8.50 4.04
N GLY A 23 -13.79 7.18 3.98
CA GLY A 23 -14.34 6.39 2.86
C GLY A 23 -13.37 6.15 1.71
N THR A 24 -12.18 6.76 1.73
CA THR A 24 -11.12 6.49 0.73
C THR A 24 -10.71 5.02 0.73
N PHE A 25 -10.54 4.45 1.91
CA PHE A 25 -10.26 3.02 2.09
C PHE A 25 -11.54 2.34 2.56
N GLN A 26 -12.00 1.34 1.82
CA GLN A 26 -13.21 0.56 2.16
C GLN A 26 -12.87 -0.86 2.57
N THR A 27 -11.85 -1.44 1.92
CA THR A 27 -11.40 -2.80 2.16
C THR A 27 -9.88 -2.87 2.12
N VAL A 28 -9.30 -3.84 2.82
CA VAL A 28 -7.87 -4.13 2.85
C VAL A 28 -7.69 -5.62 2.64
N THR A 29 -6.97 -6.02 1.58
CA THR A 29 -6.68 -7.44 1.32
C THR A 29 -5.21 -7.74 1.61
N THR A 30 -4.95 -8.63 2.56
CA THR A 30 -3.61 -8.95 3.09
C THR A 30 -3.25 -10.43 2.92
N ASP A 31 -1.98 -10.76 3.10
CA ASP A 31 -1.60 -12.17 3.34
C ASP A 31 -1.79 -12.49 4.83
N ARG A 32 -1.56 -13.74 5.22
CA ARG A 32 -1.67 -14.17 6.63
C ARG A 32 -0.42 -13.82 7.46
N GLY A 33 0.27 -12.74 7.12
CA GLY A 33 1.40 -12.21 7.89
C GLY A 33 0.97 -11.84 9.31
N LYS A 34 1.85 -12.11 10.28
CA LYS A 34 1.60 -11.83 11.71
C LYS A 34 1.43 -10.33 12.00
N GLU A 35 2.01 -9.49 11.15
CA GLU A 35 1.88 -8.04 11.19
C GLU A 35 0.45 -7.56 10.92
N PHE A 36 -0.41 -8.39 10.30
CA PHE A 36 -1.82 -8.09 10.08
C PHE A 36 -2.74 -8.67 11.17
N ALA A 37 -2.19 -9.18 12.28
CA ALA A 37 -2.99 -9.64 13.41
C ALA A 37 -3.81 -8.50 14.08
N CYS A 38 -3.52 -7.24 13.77
CA CYS A 38 -4.29 -6.06 14.18
C CYS A 38 -5.58 -5.84 13.36
N TYR A 39 -5.99 -6.78 12.49
CA TYR A 39 -7.13 -6.58 11.58
C TYR A 39 -8.42 -6.16 12.31
N LEU A 40 -8.71 -6.71 13.50
CA LEU A 40 -9.88 -6.32 14.29
C LEU A 40 -9.87 -4.83 14.66
N ASN A 41 -8.71 -4.29 15.04
CA ASN A 41 -8.55 -2.87 15.33
C ASN A 41 -8.69 -2.03 14.05
N MET A 42 -8.14 -2.52 12.94
CA MET A 42 -8.29 -1.86 11.64
C MET A 42 -9.76 -1.73 11.24
N GLU A 43 -10.55 -2.81 11.39
CA GLU A 43 -11.98 -2.78 11.09
C GLU A 43 -12.75 -1.85 12.03
N ALA A 44 -12.46 -1.89 13.33
CA ALA A 44 -13.18 -1.11 14.33
C ALA A 44 -12.88 0.41 14.25
N PHE A 45 -11.61 0.80 14.13
CA PHE A 45 -11.21 2.20 14.20
C PHE A 45 -11.20 2.91 12.84
N HIS A 46 -10.96 2.18 11.75
CA HIS A 46 -10.86 2.78 10.42
C HIS A 46 -12.04 2.46 9.50
N SER A 47 -13.05 1.73 9.98
CA SER A 47 -14.26 1.38 9.22
C SER A 47 -13.96 0.68 7.87
N VAL A 48 -12.85 -0.07 7.80
CA VAL A 48 -12.48 -0.88 6.63
C VAL A 48 -12.86 -2.34 6.86
N LYS A 49 -13.03 -3.14 5.81
CA LYS A 49 -13.13 -4.61 5.93
C LYS A 49 -11.81 -5.26 5.57
N VAL A 50 -11.32 -6.17 6.41
CA VAL A 50 -10.05 -6.86 6.16
C VAL A 50 -10.31 -8.26 5.60
N TYR A 51 -9.68 -8.54 4.46
CA TYR A 51 -9.71 -9.85 3.80
C TYR A 51 -8.31 -10.45 3.78
N PHE A 52 -8.24 -11.78 3.86
CA PHE A 52 -6.99 -12.52 3.78
C PHE A 52 -6.98 -13.38 2.52
N ALA A 53 -5.87 -13.36 1.79
CA ALA A 53 -5.63 -14.31 0.73
C ALA A 53 -5.59 -15.74 1.29
N ASP A 54 -6.02 -16.70 0.46
CA ASP A 54 -5.95 -18.11 0.76
C ASP A 54 -4.48 -18.56 0.91
N PRO A 55 -4.22 -19.59 1.75
CA PRO A 55 -2.88 -20.13 1.90
C PRO A 55 -2.30 -20.56 0.54
N TYR A 56 -1.05 -20.18 0.29
CA TYR A 56 -0.32 -20.48 -0.94
C TYR A 56 -0.91 -19.88 -2.23
N SER A 57 -1.82 -18.90 -2.10
CA SER A 57 -2.52 -18.26 -3.22
C SER A 57 -2.01 -16.86 -3.52
N SER A 58 -0.71 -16.70 -3.79
CA SER A 58 -0.08 -15.39 -4.05
C SER A 58 -0.73 -14.62 -5.21
N TRP A 59 -1.32 -15.32 -6.19
CA TRP A 59 -2.01 -14.71 -7.33
C TRP A 59 -3.23 -13.88 -6.94
N GLN A 60 -3.85 -14.13 -5.77
CA GLN A 60 -4.96 -13.32 -5.26
C GLN A 60 -4.52 -11.90 -4.86
N ARG A 61 -3.20 -11.65 -4.80
CA ARG A 61 -2.57 -10.35 -4.55
C ARG A 61 -1.58 -9.99 -5.66
N GLY A 62 -1.85 -10.40 -6.90
CA GLY A 62 -0.94 -10.18 -8.04
C GLY A 62 -0.56 -8.71 -8.27
N SER A 63 -1.44 -7.75 -7.92
CA SER A 63 -1.12 -6.32 -7.95
C SER A 63 0.02 -5.92 -7.02
N ASN A 64 0.13 -6.57 -5.86
CA ASN A 64 1.13 -6.24 -4.85
C ASN A 64 2.50 -6.76 -5.28
N GLU A 65 2.56 -7.96 -5.86
CA GLU A 65 3.80 -8.48 -6.43
C GLU A 65 4.30 -7.61 -7.60
N ASN A 66 3.38 -7.12 -8.44
CA ASN A 66 3.73 -6.16 -9.48
C ASN A 66 4.28 -4.85 -8.90
N ALA A 67 3.65 -4.29 -7.86
CA ALA A 67 4.13 -3.07 -7.21
C ALA A 67 5.50 -3.26 -6.53
N ASN A 68 5.70 -4.41 -5.87
CA ASN A 68 7.01 -4.78 -5.31
C ASN A 68 8.07 -4.89 -6.40
N GLY A 69 7.74 -5.46 -7.56
CA GLY A 69 8.63 -5.52 -8.73
C GLY A 69 9.06 -4.14 -9.21
N LEU A 70 8.14 -3.17 -9.28
CA LEU A 70 8.46 -1.80 -9.65
C LEU A 70 9.42 -1.13 -8.65
N LEU A 71 9.24 -1.34 -7.34
CA LEU A 71 10.19 -0.85 -6.34
C LEU A 71 11.59 -1.49 -6.51
N ARG A 72 11.64 -2.75 -6.96
CA ARG A 72 12.91 -3.45 -7.22
C ARG A 72 13.64 -2.97 -8.47
N GLU A 73 13.00 -2.23 -9.38
CA GLU A 73 13.69 -1.50 -10.46
C GLU A 73 14.60 -0.40 -9.90
N PHE A 74 14.22 0.21 -8.78
CA PHE A 74 14.99 1.26 -8.10
C PHE A 74 15.95 0.70 -7.04
N PHE A 75 15.52 -0.33 -6.32
CA PHE A 75 16.29 -0.97 -5.24
C PHE A 75 16.45 -2.47 -5.53
N PRO A 76 17.46 -2.85 -6.35
CA PRO A 76 17.65 -4.23 -6.78
C PRO A 76 17.75 -5.23 -5.62
N LYS A 77 17.52 -6.51 -5.93
CA LYS A 77 17.62 -7.58 -4.93
C LYS A 77 19.02 -7.58 -4.30
N GLY A 78 19.07 -7.66 -2.97
CA GLY A 78 20.31 -7.61 -2.19
C GLY A 78 20.70 -6.22 -1.73
N HIS A 79 20.03 -5.16 -2.21
CA HIS A 79 20.16 -3.83 -1.63
C HIS A 79 19.56 -3.81 -0.22
N ASP A 80 20.32 -3.27 0.74
CA ASP A 80 19.84 -3.10 2.11
C ASP A 80 18.93 -1.88 2.17
N PHE A 81 17.66 -2.10 2.51
CA PHE A 81 16.70 -1.00 2.67
C PHE A 81 17.00 -0.13 3.88
N ALA A 82 17.84 -0.56 4.82
CA ALA A 82 18.30 0.29 5.91
C ALA A 82 19.22 1.43 5.43
N GLU A 83 19.83 1.30 4.24
CA GLU A 83 20.68 2.34 3.63
C GLU A 83 19.88 3.30 2.73
N VAL A 84 18.60 2.98 2.47
CA VAL A 84 17.72 3.81 1.64
C VAL A 84 17.16 4.94 2.50
N THR A 85 17.45 6.17 2.09
CA THR A 85 16.90 7.38 2.75
C THR A 85 15.42 7.54 2.43
N ASP A 86 14.69 8.22 3.33
CA ASP A 86 13.28 8.54 3.12
C ASP A 86 13.06 9.36 1.84
N GLU A 87 14.01 10.25 1.50
CA GLU A 87 13.98 11.04 0.27
C GLU A 87 14.10 10.17 -0.99
N GLN A 88 15.06 9.22 -1.01
CA GLN A 88 15.22 8.30 -2.13
C GLN A 88 13.98 7.41 -2.31
N LEU A 89 13.42 6.91 -1.22
CA LEU A 89 12.20 6.10 -1.25
C LEU A 89 11.01 6.92 -1.75
N ALA A 90 10.85 8.16 -1.26
CA ALA A 90 9.80 9.06 -1.70
C ALA A 90 9.91 9.39 -3.20
N ASP A 91 11.12 9.62 -3.71
CA ASP A 91 11.35 9.86 -5.14
C ASP A 91 11.01 8.64 -5.99
N ALA A 92 11.41 7.44 -5.58
CA ALA A 92 11.03 6.21 -6.28
C ALA A 92 9.51 6.03 -6.31
N ILE A 93 8.83 6.21 -5.17
CA ILE A 93 7.36 6.11 -5.08
C ILE A 93 6.69 7.16 -5.96
N ARG A 94 7.18 8.41 -5.96
CA ARG A 94 6.68 9.49 -6.80
C ARG A 94 6.79 9.13 -8.28
N LEU A 95 7.93 8.59 -8.72
CA LEU A 95 8.12 8.17 -10.11
C LEU A 95 7.21 6.99 -10.48
N ILE A 96 7.05 6.01 -9.59
CA ILE A 96 6.16 4.86 -9.81
C ILE A 96 4.69 5.30 -9.93
N ASN A 97 4.24 6.19 -9.05
CA ASN A 97 2.84 6.62 -8.99
C ASN A 97 2.47 7.59 -10.12
N ASN A 98 3.44 8.39 -10.61
CA ASN A 98 3.26 9.30 -11.74
C ASN A 98 3.55 8.64 -13.12
N ARG A 99 4.00 7.39 -13.16
CA ARG A 99 4.21 6.65 -14.42
C ARG A 99 2.86 6.41 -15.12
N PRO A 100 2.65 6.88 -16.37
CA PRO A 100 1.44 6.59 -17.16
C PRO A 100 1.20 5.09 -17.32
N ARG A 101 -0.05 4.63 -17.16
CA ARG A 101 -0.41 3.22 -17.31
C ARG A 101 -1.42 3.05 -18.42
N LYS A 102 -1.10 2.17 -19.39
CA LYS A 102 -1.99 1.87 -20.53
C LYS A 102 -3.38 1.38 -20.08
N CYS A 103 -3.45 0.60 -18.98
CA CYS A 103 -4.71 0.12 -18.41
C CYS A 103 -5.58 1.22 -17.79
N LEU A 104 -5.03 2.42 -17.55
CA LEU A 104 -5.73 3.60 -17.04
C LEU A 104 -5.92 4.66 -18.14
N SER A 105 -6.03 4.23 -19.40
CA SER A 105 -6.12 5.14 -20.56
C SER A 105 -4.97 6.15 -20.61
N TRP A 106 -3.76 5.69 -20.26
CA TRP A 106 -2.54 6.50 -20.18
C TRP A 106 -2.52 7.56 -19.07
N LYS A 107 -3.46 7.55 -18.13
CA LYS A 107 -3.31 8.27 -16.86
C LYS A 107 -2.32 7.54 -15.95
N SER A 108 -1.70 8.29 -15.06
CA SER A 108 -0.91 7.75 -13.96
C SER A 108 -1.81 7.17 -12.86
N ALA A 109 -1.23 6.35 -11.98
CA ALA A 109 -1.97 5.84 -10.83
C ALA A 109 -2.38 6.96 -9.87
N HIS A 110 -1.51 7.97 -9.71
CA HIS A 110 -1.80 9.14 -8.90
C HIS A 110 -3.01 9.92 -9.43
N GLU A 111 -3.04 10.24 -10.73
CA GLU A 111 -4.16 10.97 -11.32
C GLU A 111 -5.49 10.22 -11.22
N ALA A 112 -5.48 8.91 -11.50
CA ALA A 112 -6.67 8.08 -11.39
C ALA A 112 -7.16 8.02 -9.94
N PHE A 113 -6.25 7.82 -8.98
CA PHE A 113 -6.59 7.76 -7.56
C PHE A 113 -7.14 9.08 -7.04
N MET A 114 -6.49 10.21 -7.34
CA MET A 114 -6.95 11.54 -6.90
C MET A 114 -8.29 11.91 -7.50
N ASN A 115 -8.60 11.46 -8.73
CA ASN A 115 -9.92 11.65 -9.33
C ASN A 115 -11.01 10.95 -8.52
N GLU A 116 -10.82 9.67 -8.15
CA GLU A 116 -11.77 8.93 -7.31
C GLU A 116 -11.92 9.57 -5.91
N VAL A 117 -10.81 9.96 -5.28
CA VAL A 117 -10.83 10.60 -3.96
C VAL A 117 -11.56 11.95 -4.00
N SER A 118 -11.46 12.70 -5.10
CA SER A 118 -12.15 13.99 -5.25
C SER A 118 -13.68 13.88 -5.20
N HIS A 119 -14.24 12.70 -5.43
CA HIS A 119 -15.67 12.43 -5.34
C HIS A 119 -16.16 12.14 -3.90
N LEU A 120 -15.24 12.01 -2.93
CA LEU A 120 -15.55 11.76 -1.52
C LEU A 120 -15.55 13.05 -0.67
N ALA A 121 -15.13 14.18 -1.25
CA ALA A 121 -15.01 15.47 -0.58
C ALA A 121 -16.21 16.39 -0.86
#